data_AF-A0ABC9DYN5-F1
#
_entry.id   AF-A0ABC9DYN5-F1
#
_cell.length_a   1.000
_cell.length_b   1.000
_cell.length_c   1.000
_cell.angle_alpha   90.00
_cell.angle_beta   90.00
_cell.angle_gamma   90.00
#
_symmetry.space_group_name_H-M   'P 1'
#
loop_
_entity.id
_entity.type
_entity.pdbx_description
1 polymer ?
#
loop_
_entity_poly.entity_id
_entity_poly.type
_entity_poly.pdbx_seq_one_letter_code
_entity_poly.pdbx_strand_id
1 'polypeptide(L)'
;MDLPVADPGTERGEGPLLQCPYCDSEAMHKLAQLLLPGLAAVCVDGTTGDLFRKPSVVAVELRKEMVDYIMQRSDTFIADALIESEANQETENEMPEDPFEIVSIFMDDFSSTKRNIIGHVSGWLLSDSREDKIDDFVQEMEMTRFWPLDRREAIAEVLLKNVDLKTKFHCPEKYENEERLADHKEQCSFRPVSCPNDGCRAKVSVRCMQDHDAACPFKVLQCEQNCEKRLLRRDMDRHCVTICSMRPMKCPFGCDSSFPECDLEKHCLEFLQAHLLKVLKVIHKKGRSEEELKELAQKLEKYDEHGKLAKAQDARPLTNVVKYLEAKMKGEPSS
;
A
#
# COMPACT_ATOMS: atom_id res chain seq x y z
N MET A 1 -4.27 44.12 70.07
CA MET A 1 -3.80 43.73 68.73
C MET A 1 -3.00 42.47 68.96
N ASP A 2 -3.62 41.33 68.71
CA ASP A 2 -2.95 40.03 68.71
C ASP A 2 -3.33 39.35 67.41
N LEU A 3 -2.32 39.17 66.56
CA LEU A 3 -2.43 38.65 65.20
C LEU A 3 -2.71 37.15 65.24
N PRO A 4 -3.50 36.61 64.29
CA PRO A 4 -3.74 35.18 64.21
C PRO A 4 -2.51 34.46 63.65
N VAL A 5 -2.15 33.35 64.31
CA VAL A 5 -1.12 32.41 63.88
C VAL A 5 -1.58 31.73 62.59
N ALA A 6 -0.85 31.96 61.49
CA ALA A 6 -1.02 31.22 60.26
C ALA A 6 -0.35 29.84 60.39
N ASP A 7 -1.13 28.80 60.14
CA ASP A 7 -0.69 27.41 60.01
C ASP A 7 0.24 27.31 58.78
N PRO A 8 1.46 26.75 58.87
CA PRO A 8 2.31 26.60 57.71
C PRO A 8 1.70 25.53 56.79
N GLY A 9 1.25 25.99 55.62
CA GLY A 9 0.76 25.16 54.54
C GLY A 9 1.71 23.99 54.26
N THR A 10 1.13 22.79 54.23
CA THR A 10 1.82 21.58 53.82
C THR A 10 2.22 21.73 52.35
N GLU A 11 3.48 22.07 52.07
CA GLU A 11 4.11 21.80 50.78
C GLU A 11 4.13 20.27 50.60
N ARG A 12 3.08 19.71 49.99
CA ARG A 12 3.14 18.36 49.46
C ARG A 12 3.95 18.44 48.18
N GLY A 13 5.20 17.99 48.22
CA GLY A 13 5.99 17.75 47.03
C GLY A 13 5.21 16.86 46.08
N GLU A 14 4.88 17.38 44.90
CA GLU A 14 4.30 16.62 43.81
C GLU A 14 5.34 15.58 43.39
N GLY A 15 5.04 14.30 43.63
CA GLY A 15 5.85 13.21 43.10
C GLY A 15 5.91 13.26 41.56
N PRO A 16 6.88 12.58 40.92
CA PRO A 16 6.98 12.57 39.47
C PRO A 16 5.68 12.06 38.85
N LEU A 17 5.06 12.87 37.97
CA LEU A 17 3.84 12.48 37.26
C LEU A 17 4.14 11.32 36.29
N LEU A 18 3.26 10.33 36.28
CA LEU A 18 3.31 9.17 35.40
C LEU A 18 2.70 9.53 34.04
N GLN A 19 3.49 9.43 32.97
CA GLN A 19 3.02 9.69 31.61
C GLN A 19 2.28 8.49 31.02
N CYS A 20 1.22 8.75 30.25
CA CYS A 20 0.57 7.70 29.47
C CYS A 20 1.54 7.10 28.43
N PRO A 21 1.69 5.76 28.37
CA PRO A 21 2.61 5.14 27.43
C PRO A 21 2.06 5.04 26.01
N TYR A 22 0.80 5.38 25.76
CA TYR A 22 0.20 5.14 24.46
C TYR A 22 0.62 6.17 23.40
N CYS A 23 0.95 5.64 22.22
CA CYS A 23 1.21 6.39 21.02
C CYS A 23 0.48 5.73 19.83
N ASP A 24 0.46 6.44 18.71
CA ASP A 24 -0.16 5.97 17.50
C ASP A 24 0.56 4.71 16.98
N SER A 25 -0.17 3.59 16.98
CA SER A 25 0.44 2.29 16.66
C SER A 25 0.86 2.17 15.20
N GLU A 26 0.19 2.88 14.28
CA GLU A 26 0.55 2.87 12.86
C GLU A 26 1.79 3.72 12.62
N ALA A 27 1.87 4.89 13.26
CA ALA A 27 3.07 5.72 13.22
C ALA A 27 4.28 5.01 13.84
N MET A 28 4.11 4.37 14.99
CA MET A 28 5.13 3.53 15.62
C MET A 28 5.59 2.40 14.70
N HIS A 29 4.65 1.68 14.07
CA HIS A 29 4.96 0.59 13.14
C HIS A 29 5.74 1.09 11.93
N LYS A 30 5.32 2.21 11.33
CA LYS A 30 6.00 2.83 10.19
C LYS A 30 7.42 3.29 10.56
N LEU A 31 7.63 3.89 11.73
CA LEU A 31 8.98 4.20 12.23
C LEU A 31 9.83 2.94 12.41
N ALA A 32 9.26 1.88 12.98
CA ALA A 32 9.96 0.60 13.15
C ALA A 32 10.38 -0.04 11.82
N GLN A 33 9.61 0.18 10.74
CA GLN A 33 9.96 -0.27 9.40
C GLN A 33 11.17 0.47 8.83
N LEU A 34 11.40 1.74 9.18
CA LEU A 34 12.55 2.52 8.70
C LEU A 34 13.89 2.05 9.29
N LEU A 35 13.88 1.54 10.52
CA LEU A 35 15.10 1.19 11.26
C LEU A 35 15.95 0.11 10.57
N LEU A 36 15.31 -0.91 9.97
CA LEU A 36 16.03 -2.04 9.39
C LEU A 36 16.75 -1.67 8.07
N PRO A 37 16.08 -1.05 7.08
CA PRO A 37 16.74 -0.53 5.89
C PRO A 37 17.85 0.47 6.20
N GLY A 38 17.66 1.38 7.16
CA GLY A 38 18.71 2.33 7.52
C GLY A 38 19.95 1.66 8.14
N LEU A 39 19.76 0.66 9.00
CA LEU A 39 20.88 -0.14 9.50
C LEU A 39 21.57 -0.89 8.35
N ALA A 40 20.80 -1.51 7.45
CA ALA A 40 21.33 -2.23 6.31
C ALA A 40 22.17 -1.32 5.41
N ALA A 41 21.69 -0.10 5.15
CA ALA A 41 22.42 0.93 4.40
C ALA A 41 23.78 1.23 5.05
N VAL A 42 23.83 1.49 6.36
CA VAL A 42 25.11 1.75 7.06
C VAL A 42 26.04 0.54 7.01
N CYS A 43 25.51 -0.68 7.12
CA CYS A 43 26.32 -1.90 7.03
C CYS A 43 26.91 -2.11 5.63
N VAL A 44 26.10 -1.93 4.59
CA VAL A 44 26.51 -2.06 3.18
C VAL A 44 27.52 -0.98 2.82
N ASP A 45 27.23 0.28 3.15
CA ASP A 45 28.12 1.40 2.88
C ASP A 45 29.45 1.26 3.66
N GLY A 46 29.40 0.85 4.93
CA GLY A 46 30.58 0.64 5.78
C GLY A 46 31.45 -0.58 5.42
N THR A 47 30.99 -1.43 4.51
CA THR A 47 31.73 -2.61 3.99
C THR A 47 32.00 -2.54 2.49
N THR A 48 31.55 -1.48 1.83
CA THR A 48 31.77 -1.28 0.39
C THR A 48 33.27 -1.18 0.09
N GLY A 49 33.74 -2.04 -0.82
CA GLY A 49 35.14 -2.08 -1.26
C GLY A 49 36.05 -3.01 -0.44
N ASP A 50 35.57 -3.62 0.65
CA ASP A 50 36.31 -4.62 1.43
C ASP A 50 35.86 -6.04 1.06
N LEU A 51 36.75 -6.81 0.42
CA LEU A 51 36.45 -8.19 -0.01
C LEU A 51 36.32 -9.19 1.15
N PHE A 52 36.79 -8.84 2.34
CA PHE A 52 36.84 -9.73 3.50
C PHE A 52 35.83 -9.36 4.59
N ARG A 53 35.19 -8.19 4.48
CA ARG A 53 34.21 -7.69 5.46
C ARG A 53 32.82 -7.65 4.85
N LYS A 54 31.93 -8.55 5.28
CA LYS A 54 30.53 -8.59 4.85
C LYS A 54 29.64 -7.72 5.75
N PRO A 55 28.51 -7.18 5.26
CA PRO A 55 27.55 -6.43 6.06
C PRO A 55 27.11 -7.15 7.34
N SER A 56 26.91 -8.47 7.28
CA SER A 56 26.51 -9.30 8.43
C SER A 56 27.53 -9.33 9.58
N VAL A 57 28.82 -9.10 9.30
CA VAL A 57 29.88 -9.07 10.33
C VAL A 57 29.80 -7.80 11.18
N VAL A 58 29.39 -6.68 10.58
CA VAL A 58 29.33 -5.36 11.23
C VAL A 58 27.97 -5.04 11.82
N ALA A 59 26.92 -5.77 11.41
CA ALA A 59 25.53 -5.44 11.72
C ALA A 59 25.21 -5.40 13.22
N VAL A 60 25.78 -6.29 14.04
CA VAL A 60 25.51 -6.32 15.49
C VAL A 60 26.02 -5.06 16.18
N GLU A 61 27.25 -4.65 15.85
CA GLU A 61 27.90 -3.46 16.42
C GLU A 61 27.21 -2.19 15.92
N LEU A 62 27.04 -2.05 14.60
CA LEU A 62 26.39 -0.89 14.00
C LEU A 62 24.94 -0.73 14.46
N ARG A 63 24.19 -1.81 14.69
CA ARG A 63 22.85 -1.73 15.27
C ARG A 63 22.89 -1.07 16.65
N LYS A 64 23.81 -1.51 17.51
CA LYS A 64 23.94 -0.98 18.86
C LYS A 64 24.29 0.50 18.81
N GLU A 65 25.33 0.86 18.06
CA GLU A 65 25.78 2.25 17.91
C GLU A 65 24.69 3.15 17.31
N MET A 66 23.96 2.67 16.29
CA MET A 66 22.87 3.41 15.67
C MET A 66 21.75 3.67 16.67
N VAL A 67 21.30 2.63 17.39
CA VAL A 67 20.24 2.75 18.39
C VAL A 67 20.66 3.69 19.51
N ASP A 68 21.87 3.54 20.04
CA ASP A 68 22.39 4.43 21.10
C ASP A 68 22.42 5.89 20.61
N TYR A 69 22.89 6.13 19.39
CA TYR A 69 22.95 7.46 18.79
C TYR A 69 21.57 8.10 18.59
N ILE A 70 20.64 7.42 17.91
CA ILE A 70 19.32 7.98 17.61
C ILE A 70 18.49 8.18 18.88
N MET A 71 18.64 7.30 19.87
CA MET A 71 17.97 7.44 21.17
C MET A 71 18.48 8.67 21.91
N GLN A 72 19.80 8.83 22.00
CA GLN A 72 20.40 10.01 22.64
C GLN A 72 19.98 11.31 21.95
N ARG A 73 19.99 11.34 20.60
CA ARG A 73 19.60 12.54 19.83
C ARG A 73 18.12 12.85 19.95
N SER A 74 17.27 11.83 20.05
CA SER A 74 15.84 12.03 20.27
C SER A 74 15.53 12.57 21.66
N ASP A 75 16.25 12.15 22.70
CA ASP A 75 16.00 12.52 24.10
C ASP A 75 16.15 14.03 24.34
N THR A 76 17.11 14.67 23.66
CA THR A 76 17.33 16.12 23.77
C THR A 76 16.55 16.95 22.74
N PHE A 77 15.94 16.31 21.74
CA PHE A 77 15.36 16.98 20.59
C PHE A 77 14.32 18.06 20.94
N ILE A 78 13.34 17.76 21.78
CA ILE A 78 12.30 18.73 22.15
C ILE A 78 12.91 19.92 22.91
N ALA A 79 13.86 19.66 23.82
CA ALA A 79 14.52 20.72 24.56
C ALA A 79 15.35 21.61 23.64
N ASP A 80 16.11 21.02 22.73
CA ASP A 80 16.93 21.72 21.74
C ASP A 80 16.05 22.57 20.81
N ALA A 81 14.94 22.03 20.32
CA ALA A 81 13.99 22.74 19.45
C ALA A 81 13.34 23.95 20.15
N LEU A 82 13.02 23.82 21.44
CA LEU A 82 12.47 24.94 22.23
C LEU A 82 13.53 26.05 22.41
N ILE A 83 14.77 25.69 22.73
CA ILE A 83 15.88 26.66 22.88
C ILE A 83 16.15 27.40 21.56
N GLU A 84 16.16 26.68 20.43
CA GLU A 84 16.34 27.28 19.11
C GLU A 84 15.20 28.24 18.76
N SER A 85 13.96 27.89 19.10
CA SER A 85 12.80 28.76 18.86
C SER A 85 12.83 30.05 19.69
N GLU A 86 13.39 29.99 20.91
CA GLU A 86 13.56 31.18 21.77
C GLU A 86 14.72 32.07 21.29
N ALA A 87 15.78 31.47 20.74
CA ALA A 87 16.97 32.18 20.29
C ALA A 87 16.81 32.86 18.92
N ASN A 88 16.00 32.30 18.02
CA ASN A 88 15.96 32.68 16.60
C ASN A 88 14.60 33.27 16.16
N GLN A 89 14.16 34.37 16.79
CA GLN A 89 12.91 35.07 16.42
C GLN A 89 12.83 35.59 14.95
N GLU A 90 13.85 35.41 14.11
CA GLU A 90 13.93 36.01 12.75
C GLU A 90 14.35 35.04 11.62
N THR A 91 14.42 33.72 11.81
CA THR A 91 14.74 32.78 10.72
C THR A 91 13.65 31.76 10.45
N GLU A 92 13.14 31.75 9.22
CA GLU A 92 12.21 30.77 8.63
C GLU A 92 12.82 29.36 8.44
N ASN A 93 13.74 28.92 9.31
CA ASN A 93 14.23 27.55 9.28
C ASN A 93 13.24 26.70 10.10
N GLU A 94 12.11 26.38 9.50
CA GLU A 94 11.10 25.50 10.12
C GLU A 94 11.74 24.14 10.39
N MET A 95 11.96 23.83 11.67
CA MET A 95 12.35 22.49 12.10
C MET A 95 11.28 21.50 11.60
N PRO A 96 11.69 20.34 11.03
CA PRO A 96 10.73 19.33 10.59
C PRO A 96 9.75 18.97 11.70
N GLU A 97 8.46 19.03 11.42
CA GLU A 97 7.42 18.65 12.38
C GLU A 97 7.04 17.18 12.31
N ASP A 98 7.43 16.50 11.23
CA ASP A 98 7.07 15.12 10.97
C ASP A 98 8.06 14.15 11.67
N PRO A 99 7.59 13.28 12.59
CA PRO A 99 8.46 12.33 13.29
C PRO A 99 9.31 11.44 12.38
N PHE A 100 8.82 11.09 11.19
CA PHE A 100 9.54 10.22 10.28
C PHE A 100 10.72 10.96 9.63
N GLU A 101 10.52 12.21 9.24
CA GLU A 101 11.58 13.07 8.71
C GLU A 101 12.66 13.32 9.77
N ILE A 102 12.25 13.66 11.01
CA ILE A 102 13.18 13.88 12.13
C ILE A 102 14.04 12.64 12.40
N VAL A 103 13.41 11.47 12.51
CA VAL A 103 14.15 10.21 12.75
C VAL A 103 15.03 9.85 11.56
N SER A 104 14.59 10.09 10.32
CA SER A 104 15.42 9.90 9.13
C SER A 104 16.67 10.77 9.19
N ILE A 105 16.55 12.04 9.58
CA ILE A 105 17.70 12.94 9.76
C ILE A 105 18.68 12.37 10.79
N PHE A 106 18.20 11.86 11.92
CA PHE A 106 19.08 11.24 12.92
C PHE A 106 19.81 10.01 12.37
N MET A 107 19.14 9.21 11.55
CA MET A 107 19.72 8.04 10.91
C MET A 107 20.75 8.42 9.84
N ASP A 108 20.48 9.47 9.07
CA ASP A 108 21.41 10.00 8.07
C ASP A 108 22.64 10.65 8.71
N ASP A 109 22.45 11.39 9.80
CA ASP A 109 23.53 11.96 10.62
C ASP A 109 24.42 10.83 11.15
N PHE A 110 23.83 9.78 11.75
CA PHE A 110 24.58 8.60 12.20
C PHE A 110 25.34 7.94 11.05
N SER A 111 24.67 7.71 9.92
CA SER A 111 25.27 7.13 8.71
C SER A 111 26.50 7.94 8.28
N SER A 112 26.40 9.27 8.30
CA SER A 112 27.51 10.17 7.97
C SER A 112 28.73 9.98 8.87
N THR A 113 28.54 9.68 10.17
CA THR A 113 29.65 9.41 11.10
C THR A 113 30.38 8.10 10.83
N LYS A 114 29.71 7.15 10.16
CA LYS A 114 30.25 5.81 9.85
C LYS A 114 30.82 5.69 8.45
N ARG A 115 30.60 6.70 7.61
CA ARG A 115 31.28 6.83 6.31
C ARG A 115 32.77 7.10 6.56
N ASN A 116 33.61 6.08 6.42
CA ASN A 116 35.05 6.27 6.42
C ASN A 116 35.49 7.09 5.20
N ILE A 117 36.55 7.88 5.39
CA ILE A 117 37.23 8.83 4.47
C ILE A 117 37.76 8.19 3.16
N ILE A 118 37.38 6.95 2.82
CA ILE A 118 37.86 6.25 1.62
C ILE A 118 36.72 6.17 0.58
N GLY A 119 36.73 7.14 -0.33
CA GLY A 119 35.99 7.13 -1.60
C GLY A 119 34.62 7.79 -1.52
N HIS A 120 34.44 9.08 -1.81
CA HIS A 120 34.57 9.65 -3.16
C HIS A 120 34.13 8.74 -4.33
N VAL A 121 33.30 7.71 -4.09
CA VAL A 121 32.56 7.05 -5.16
C VAL A 121 31.24 7.80 -5.30
N SER A 122 31.31 9.02 -5.85
CA SER A 122 30.15 9.89 -6.08
C SER A 122 29.04 9.22 -6.92
N GLY A 123 29.36 8.10 -7.60
CA GLY A 123 28.39 7.27 -8.31
C GLY A 123 27.84 6.05 -7.54
N TRP A 124 28.43 5.63 -6.41
CA TRP A 124 27.95 4.45 -5.66
C TRP A 124 26.64 4.74 -4.94
N LEU A 125 26.56 5.91 -4.31
CA LEU A 125 25.41 6.34 -3.51
C LEU A 125 24.13 6.50 -4.33
N LEU A 126 24.25 6.73 -5.64
CA LEU A 126 23.12 6.86 -6.57
C LEU A 126 23.00 5.64 -7.50
N SER A 127 23.71 4.54 -7.22
CA SER A 127 23.67 3.36 -8.08
C SER A 127 22.53 2.43 -7.71
N ASP A 128 21.81 1.93 -8.71
CA ASP A 128 20.83 0.85 -8.55
C ASP A 128 21.47 -0.38 -7.87
N SER A 129 22.75 -0.62 -8.16
CA SER A 129 23.52 -1.71 -7.55
C SER A 129 23.74 -1.57 -6.03
N ARG A 130 23.60 -0.36 -5.47
CA ARG A 130 23.65 -0.14 -4.03
C ARG A 130 22.30 -0.49 -3.41
N GLU A 131 21.21 0.00 -3.97
CA GLU A 131 19.85 -0.29 -3.49
C GLU A 131 19.58 -1.80 -3.52
N ASP A 132 19.95 -2.48 -4.60
CA ASP A 132 19.83 -3.94 -4.71
C ASP A 132 20.58 -4.67 -3.57
N LYS A 133 21.79 -4.22 -3.21
CA LYS A 133 22.55 -4.81 -2.10
C LYS A 133 21.93 -4.52 -0.73
N ILE A 134 21.31 -3.36 -0.57
CA ILE A 134 20.60 -3.01 0.66
C ILE A 134 19.37 -3.91 0.78
N ASP A 135 18.57 -4.04 -0.28
CA ASP A 135 17.38 -4.88 -0.30
C ASP A 135 17.71 -6.36 -0.10
N ASP A 136 18.74 -6.87 -0.76
CA ASP A 136 19.25 -8.24 -0.55
C ASP A 136 19.66 -8.46 0.92
N PHE A 137 20.32 -7.47 1.53
CA PHE A 137 20.75 -7.59 2.92
C PHE A 137 19.59 -7.42 3.91
N VAL A 138 18.62 -6.54 3.64
CA VAL A 138 17.37 -6.45 4.42
C VAL A 138 16.64 -7.79 4.40
N GLN A 139 16.51 -8.41 3.22
CA GLN A 139 15.91 -9.74 3.08
C GLN A 139 16.68 -10.80 3.88
N GLU A 140 18.02 -10.80 3.82
CA GLU A 140 18.86 -11.68 4.66
C GLU A 140 18.56 -11.48 6.16
N MET A 141 18.51 -10.24 6.62
CA MET A 141 18.23 -9.90 8.02
C MET A 141 16.83 -10.34 8.45
N GLU A 142 15.83 -10.25 7.58
CA GLU A 142 14.46 -10.72 7.85
C GLU A 142 14.37 -12.24 7.89
N MET A 143 14.97 -12.94 6.93
CA MET A 143 15.01 -14.41 6.89
C MET A 143 15.70 -15.00 8.13
N THR A 144 16.77 -14.35 8.59
CA THR A 144 17.54 -14.75 9.78
C THR A 144 16.93 -14.25 11.09
N ARG A 145 15.88 -13.42 11.04
CA ARG A 145 15.28 -12.73 12.20
C ARG A 145 16.33 -11.96 13.02
N PHE A 146 17.30 -11.35 12.35
CA PHE A 146 18.40 -10.60 12.96
C PHE A 146 17.89 -9.46 13.87
N TRP A 147 16.89 -8.71 13.41
CA TRP A 147 16.25 -7.64 14.17
C TRP A 147 14.72 -7.72 14.04
N PRO A 148 14.08 -8.54 14.90
CA PRO A 148 12.64 -8.74 14.89
C PRO A 148 11.85 -7.44 15.01
N LEU A 149 10.68 -7.40 14.37
CA LEU A 149 9.82 -6.21 14.32
C LEU A 149 9.41 -5.73 15.72
N ASP A 150 9.05 -6.62 16.64
CA ASP A 150 8.67 -6.29 18.02
C ASP A 150 9.77 -5.52 18.77
N ARG A 151 11.04 -5.85 18.50
CA ARG A 151 12.18 -5.12 19.06
C ARG A 151 12.39 -3.76 18.41
N ARG A 152 12.06 -3.62 17.13
CA ARG A 152 12.09 -2.34 16.41
C ARG A 152 10.96 -1.42 16.87
N GLU A 153 9.78 -1.98 17.11
CA GLU A 153 8.60 -1.27 17.62
C GLU A 153 8.86 -0.68 19.02
N ALA A 154 9.56 -1.40 19.90
CA ALA A 154 9.95 -0.86 21.21
C ALA A 154 10.86 0.39 21.12
N ILE A 155 11.77 0.43 20.14
CA ILE A 155 12.63 1.59 19.90
C ILE A 155 11.83 2.72 19.26
N ALA A 156 11.02 2.39 18.25
CA ALA A 156 10.15 3.33 17.57
C ALA A 156 9.14 4.00 18.50
N GLU A 157 8.62 3.29 19.51
CA GLU A 157 7.72 3.84 20.52
C GLU A 157 8.40 4.99 21.29
N VAL A 158 9.65 4.82 21.69
CA VAL A 158 10.39 5.86 22.42
C VAL A 158 10.74 7.02 21.49
N LEU A 159 11.26 6.72 20.30
CA LEU A 159 11.58 7.74 19.31
C LEU A 159 10.36 8.62 19.00
N LEU A 160 9.20 8.01 18.74
CA LEU A 160 7.98 8.73 18.40
C LEU A 160 7.57 9.72 19.49
N LYS A 161 7.64 9.31 20.77
CA LYS A 161 7.32 10.19 21.91
C LYS A 161 8.33 11.31 22.06
N ASN A 162 9.60 11.01 21.81
CA ASN A 162 10.70 11.96 21.95
C ASN A 162 10.72 13.03 20.85
N VAL A 163 10.18 12.75 19.66
CA VAL A 163 10.18 13.71 18.53
C VAL A 163 8.83 14.35 18.22
N ASP A 164 7.74 13.88 18.83
CA ASP A 164 6.39 14.40 18.60
C ASP A 164 6.11 15.69 19.40
N LEU A 165 6.76 16.78 18.98
CA LEU A 165 6.68 18.12 19.56
C LEU A 165 5.25 18.61 19.83
N LYS A 166 4.33 18.33 18.90
CA LYS A 166 2.94 18.79 18.96
C LYS A 166 1.98 17.76 19.57
N THR A 167 2.49 16.65 20.10
CA THR A 167 1.69 15.57 20.71
C THR A 167 0.60 15.03 19.75
N LYS A 168 0.89 15.04 18.44
CA LYS A 168 -0.03 14.59 17.38
C LYS A 168 -0.13 13.06 17.35
N PHE A 169 0.91 12.37 17.79
CA PHE A 169 1.11 10.93 17.68
C PHE A 169 1.25 10.24 19.03
N HIS A 170 1.35 10.94 20.16
CA HIS A 170 1.31 10.32 21.48
C HIS A 170 0.39 11.05 22.45
N CYS A 171 -0.03 10.34 23.50
CA CYS A 171 -0.87 10.91 24.54
C CYS A 171 -0.06 11.85 25.44
N PRO A 172 -0.44 13.14 25.58
CA PRO A 172 0.27 14.09 26.43
C PRO A 172 -0.07 13.98 27.92
N GLU A 173 -1.12 13.23 28.26
CA GLU A 173 -1.68 13.16 29.62
C GLU A 173 -0.70 12.54 30.63
N LYS A 174 -0.65 13.13 31.82
CA LYS A 174 0.18 12.70 32.95
C LYS A 174 -0.67 12.60 34.21
N TYR A 175 -0.34 11.65 35.09
CA TYR A 175 -1.16 11.30 36.26
C TYR A 175 -0.32 11.16 37.52
N GLU A 176 -0.86 11.55 38.67
CA GLU A 176 -0.13 11.48 39.96
C GLU A 176 0.04 10.06 40.52
N ASN A 177 -0.73 9.08 40.04
CA ASN A 177 -0.69 7.71 40.54
C ASN A 177 -1.13 6.68 39.48
N GLU A 178 -0.81 5.41 39.73
CA GLU A 178 -1.08 4.30 38.81
C GLU A 178 -2.57 4.02 38.60
N GLU A 179 -3.42 4.27 39.61
CA GLU A 179 -4.87 4.06 39.55
C GLU A 179 -5.51 4.99 38.51
N ARG A 180 -5.24 6.30 38.59
CA ARG A 180 -5.75 7.27 37.61
C ARG A 180 -5.20 7.03 36.20
N LEU A 181 -3.94 6.60 36.10
CA LEU A 181 -3.34 6.23 34.83
C LEU A 181 -4.05 5.00 34.22
N ALA A 182 -4.41 4.00 35.02
CA ALA A 182 -5.13 2.82 34.57
C ALA A 182 -6.53 3.20 34.04
N ASP A 183 -7.26 4.05 34.77
CA ASP A 183 -8.57 4.54 34.34
C ASP A 183 -8.51 5.31 33.00
N HIS A 184 -7.47 6.13 32.82
CA HIS A 184 -7.21 6.81 31.56
C HIS A 184 -6.89 5.82 30.43
N LYS A 185 -6.03 4.82 30.68
CA LYS A 185 -5.59 3.88 29.65
C LYS A 185 -6.76 3.22 28.95
N GLU A 186 -7.81 2.83 29.67
CA GLU A 186 -8.99 2.19 29.07
C GLU A 186 -9.78 3.11 28.13
N GLN A 187 -9.69 4.43 28.32
CA GLN A 187 -10.43 5.44 27.55
C GLN A 187 -9.53 6.23 26.58
N CYS A 188 -8.22 6.00 26.61
CA CYS A 188 -7.26 6.72 25.80
C CYS A 188 -7.49 6.46 24.31
N SER A 189 -7.59 7.54 23.53
CA SER A 189 -7.76 7.45 22.07
C SER A 189 -6.54 6.84 21.36
N PHE A 190 -5.36 6.89 21.99
CA PHE A 190 -4.13 6.25 21.50
C PHE A 190 -4.00 4.78 21.89
N ARG A 191 -4.91 4.25 22.73
CA ARG A 191 -4.85 2.84 23.15
C ARG A 191 -4.89 1.92 21.91
N PRO A 192 -4.00 0.92 21.84
CA PRO A 192 -3.98 -0.01 20.71
C PRO A 192 -5.20 -0.95 20.75
N VAL A 193 -5.80 -1.15 19.59
CA VAL A 193 -6.89 -2.10 19.34
C VAL A 193 -6.57 -2.93 18.10
N SER A 194 -7.01 -4.19 18.08
CA SER A 194 -6.82 -5.06 16.92
C SER A 194 -7.87 -4.79 15.85
N CYS A 195 -7.48 -4.84 14.59
CA CYS A 195 -8.41 -4.73 13.47
C CYS A 195 -9.49 -5.84 13.54
N PRO A 196 -10.79 -5.51 13.37
CA PRO A 196 -11.86 -6.51 13.40
C PRO A 196 -12.00 -7.30 12.09
N ASN A 197 -11.31 -6.90 11.01
CA ASN A 197 -11.40 -7.57 9.72
C ASN A 197 -10.64 -8.91 9.73
N ASP A 198 -11.33 -9.99 9.37
CA ASP A 198 -10.77 -11.35 9.37
C ASP A 198 -9.48 -11.46 8.54
N GLY A 199 -8.43 -11.94 9.18
CA GLY A 199 -7.10 -12.11 8.57
C GLY A 199 -6.19 -10.87 8.68
N CYS A 200 -6.70 -9.70 9.06
CA CYS A 200 -5.87 -8.57 9.41
C CYS A 200 -5.24 -8.78 10.80
N ARG A 201 -3.92 -8.62 10.91
CA ARG A 201 -3.19 -8.70 12.19
C ARG A 201 -2.72 -7.35 12.71
N ALA A 202 -3.17 -6.26 12.08
CA ALA A 202 -2.77 -4.92 12.46
C ALA A 202 -3.32 -4.56 13.85
N LYS A 203 -2.48 -3.89 14.64
CA LYS A 203 -2.88 -3.15 15.84
C LYS A 203 -2.80 -1.67 15.51
N VAL A 204 -3.89 -0.95 15.72
CA VAL A 204 -4.01 0.48 15.43
C VAL A 204 -4.53 1.20 16.66
N SER A 205 -4.27 2.49 16.79
CA SER A 205 -4.87 3.30 17.85
C SER A 205 -6.39 3.42 17.65
N VAL A 206 -7.17 3.59 18.71
CA VAL A 206 -8.63 3.79 18.60
C VAL A 206 -8.97 4.93 17.65
N ARG A 207 -8.23 6.04 17.74
CA ARG A 207 -8.42 7.21 16.86
C ARG A 207 -8.19 6.93 15.38
N CYS A 208 -7.28 6.02 15.03
CA CYS A 208 -6.93 5.71 13.64
C CYS A 208 -7.65 4.47 13.08
N MET A 209 -8.49 3.80 13.89
CA MET A 209 -9.22 2.61 13.45
C MET A 209 -10.12 2.88 12.23
N GLN A 210 -10.74 4.06 12.16
CA GLN A 210 -11.59 4.41 11.03
C GLN A 210 -10.79 4.55 9.73
N ASP A 211 -9.64 5.23 9.77
CA ASP A 211 -8.76 5.40 8.62
C ASP A 211 -8.16 4.05 8.19
N HIS A 212 -7.74 3.23 9.15
CA HIS A 212 -7.30 1.87 8.90
C HIS A 212 -8.39 1.04 8.22
N ASP A 213 -9.62 1.03 8.75
CA ASP A 213 -10.72 0.26 8.17
C ASP A 213 -11.10 0.76 6.77
N ALA A 214 -10.95 2.06 6.48
CA ALA A 214 -11.12 2.60 5.14
C ALA A 214 -10.09 2.03 4.15
N ALA A 215 -8.84 1.84 4.57
CA ALA A 215 -7.75 1.33 3.73
C ALA A 215 -7.47 -0.19 3.88
N CYS A 216 -8.14 -0.89 4.80
CA CYS A 216 -7.74 -2.22 5.21
C CYS A 216 -7.77 -3.22 4.03
N PRO A 217 -6.64 -3.91 3.72
CA PRO A 217 -6.56 -4.83 2.59
C PRO A 217 -7.40 -6.10 2.78
N PHE A 218 -7.75 -6.41 4.03
CA PHE A 218 -8.57 -7.57 4.42
C PHE A 218 -10.05 -7.23 4.58
N LYS A 219 -10.44 -5.97 4.39
CA LYS A 219 -11.86 -5.61 4.42
C LYS A 219 -12.58 -6.25 3.25
N VAL A 220 -13.70 -6.93 3.55
CA VAL A 220 -14.55 -7.55 2.54
C VAL A 220 -15.49 -6.50 1.96
N LEU A 221 -15.38 -6.26 0.67
CA LEU A 221 -16.14 -5.27 -0.08
C LEU A 221 -16.92 -5.93 -1.21
N GLN A 222 -18.01 -5.30 -1.63
CA GLN A 222 -18.69 -5.67 -2.88
C GLN A 222 -17.78 -5.32 -4.07
N CYS A 223 -17.84 -6.15 -5.12
CA CYS A 223 -17.11 -5.88 -6.36
C CYS A 223 -17.36 -4.46 -6.88
N GLU A 224 -16.30 -3.74 -7.25
CA GLU A 224 -16.38 -2.37 -7.79
C GLU A 224 -17.08 -2.30 -9.15
N GLN A 225 -17.08 -3.40 -9.90
CA GLN A 225 -17.85 -3.55 -11.14
C GLN A 225 -19.29 -4.02 -10.88
N ASN A 226 -19.73 -4.03 -9.61
CA ASN A 226 -21.08 -4.41 -9.16
C ASN A 226 -21.52 -5.82 -9.56
N CYS A 227 -20.59 -6.77 -9.67
CA CYS A 227 -20.97 -8.19 -9.71
C CYS A 227 -21.45 -8.65 -8.31
N GLU A 228 -22.02 -9.86 -8.23
CA GLU A 228 -22.58 -10.40 -6.98
C GLU A 228 -21.53 -10.80 -5.94
N LYS A 229 -20.24 -10.80 -6.29
CA LYS A 229 -19.17 -11.26 -5.41
C LYS A 229 -18.79 -10.21 -4.37
N ARG A 230 -18.47 -10.70 -3.17
CA ARG A 230 -17.81 -9.97 -2.09
C ARG A 230 -16.40 -10.53 -1.89
N LEU A 231 -15.41 -9.65 -1.87
CA LEU A 231 -14.00 -10.02 -1.92
C LEU A 231 -13.19 -9.16 -0.96
N LEU A 232 -12.03 -9.66 -0.53
CA LEU A 232 -11.05 -8.84 0.18
C LEU A 232 -10.59 -7.71 -0.75
N ARG A 233 -10.40 -6.51 -0.20
CA ARG A 233 -9.90 -5.35 -0.96
C ARG A 233 -8.66 -5.68 -1.79
N ARG A 234 -7.69 -6.41 -1.22
CA ARG A 234 -6.46 -6.82 -1.93
C ARG A 234 -6.68 -7.72 -3.15
N ASP A 235 -7.82 -8.40 -3.21
CA ASP A 235 -8.16 -9.35 -4.28
C ASP A 235 -9.04 -8.72 -5.37
N MET A 236 -9.49 -7.47 -5.16
CA MET A 236 -10.45 -6.77 -6.01
C MET A 236 -9.92 -6.57 -7.43
N ASP A 237 -8.73 -5.99 -7.57
CA ASP A 237 -8.14 -5.67 -8.88
C ASP A 237 -7.97 -6.91 -9.73
N ARG A 238 -7.38 -7.96 -9.14
CA ARG A 238 -7.18 -9.25 -9.81
C ARG A 238 -8.51 -9.82 -10.27
N HIS A 239 -9.55 -9.79 -9.43
CA HIS A 239 -10.88 -10.25 -9.81
C HIS A 239 -11.45 -9.46 -10.99
N CYS A 240 -11.47 -8.12 -10.87
CA CYS A 240 -12.02 -7.19 -11.86
C CYS A 240 -11.36 -7.32 -13.24
N VAL A 241 -10.08 -7.71 -13.31
CA VAL A 241 -9.32 -7.84 -14.56
C VAL A 241 -9.38 -9.24 -15.17
N THR A 242 -9.53 -10.28 -14.35
CA THR A 242 -9.34 -11.68 -14.83
C THR A 242 -10.62 -12.48 -14.96
N ILE A 243 -11.51 -12.42 -13.96
CA ILE A 243 -12.61 -13.38 -13.80
C ILE A 243 -13.95 -12.74 -13.44
N CYS A 244 -14.02 -11.40 -13.41
CA CYS A 244 -15.28 -10.71 -13.16
C CYS A 244 -16.19 -10.80 -14.39
N SER A 245 -17.44 -11.22 -14.18
CA SER A 245 -18.46 -11.25 -15.23
C SER A 245 -18.84 -9.86 -15.73
N MET A 246 -18.64 -8.84 -14.89
CA MET A 246 -18.92 -7.44 -15.22
C MET A 246 -17.73 -6.72 -15.87
N ARG A 247 -16.64 -7.46 -16.13
CA ARG A 247 -15.42 -6.89 -16.72
C ARG A 247 -15.74 -6.32 -18.11
N PRO A 248 -15.29 -5.09 -18.41
CA PRO A 248 -15.46 -4.53 -19.74
C PRO A 248 -14.71 -5.35 -20.79
N MET A 249 -15.40 -5.71 -21.86
CA MET A 249 -14.80 -6.38 -23.01
C MET A 249 -15.13 -5.65 -24.31
N LYS A 250 -14.23 -5.79 -25.29
CA LYS A 250 -14.47 -5.37 -26.66
C LYS A 250 -15.14 -6.51 -27.42
N CYS A 251 -16.02 -6.16 -28.35
CA CYS A 251 -16.62 -7.14 -29.25
C CYS A 251 -15.52 -7.87 -30.07
N PRO A 252 -15.48 -9.22 -30.09
CA PRO A 252 -14.52 -10.00 -30.87
C PRO A 252 -14.60 -9.75 -32.39
N PHE A 253 -15.72 -9.23 -32.88
CA PHE A 253 -15.92 -8.82 -34.27
C PHE A 253 -15.40 -7.39 -34.57
N GLY A 254 -14.72 -6.73 -33.61
CA GLY A 254 -14.14 -5.41 -33.76
C GLY A 254 -15.18 -4.30 -33.89
N CYS A 255 -16.21 -4.30 -33.03
CA CYS A 255 -17.14 -3.18 -32.88
C CYS A 255 -16.56 -2.13 -31.92
N ASP A 256 -16.98 -0.87 -32.04
CA ASP A 256 -16.49 0.23 -31.20
C ASP A 256 -17.11 0.24 -29.79
N SER A 257 -18.07 -0.65 -29.51
CA SER A 257 -18.74 -0.76 -28.22
C SER A 257 -17.89 -1.51 -27.18
N SER A 258 -17.93 -1.01 -25.94
CA SER A 258 -17.43 -1.69 -24.73
C SER A 258 -18.62 -2.04 -23.85
N PHE A 259 -18.69 -3.27 -23.37
CA PHE A 259 -19.80 -3.78 -22.56
C PHE A 259 -19.32 -4.85 -21.57
N PRO A 260 -20.10 -5.17 -20.53
CA PRO A 260 -19.77 -6.24 -19.57
C PRO A 260 -19.63 -7.61 -20.24
N GLU A 261 -18.70 -8.44 -19.78
CA GLU A 261 -18.48 -9.77 -20.36
C GLU A 261 -19.73 -10.66 -20.40
N CYS A 262 -20.58 -10.56 -19.37
CA CYS A 262 -21.86 -11.27 -19.33
C CYS A 262 -22.85 -10.86 -20.44
N ASP A 263 -22.69 -9.68 -21.04
CA ASP A 263 -23.58 -9.16 -22.08
C ASP A 263 -23.11 -9.54 -23.50
N LEU A 264 -22.01 -10.29 -23.65
CA LEU A 264 -21.49 -10.68 -24.96
C LEU A 264 -22.52 -11.39 -25.83
N GLU A 265 -23.23 -12.37 -25.26
CA GLU A 265 -24.24 -13.11 -26.00
C GLU A 265 -25.35 -12.18 -26.47
N LYS A 266 -25.86 -11.31 -25.58
CA LYS A 266 -26.87 -10.30 -25.92
C LYS A 266 -26.39 -9.35 -27.02
N HIS A 267 -25.16 -8.85 -26.95
CA HIS A 267 -24.56 -8.02 -27.99
C HIS A 267 -24.46 -8.76 -29.33
N CYS A 268 -23.99 -10.02 -29.33
CA CYS A 268 -23.90 -10.82 -30.54
C CYS A 268 -25.25 -11.04 -31.22
N LEU A 269 -26.33 -11.19 -30.43
CA LEU A 269 -27.70 -11.29 -30.92
C LEU A 269 -28.18 -9.96 -31.52
N GLU A 270 -28.05 -8.85 -30.79
CA GLU A 270 -28.53 -7.52 -31.23
C GLU A 270 -27.82 -7.01 -32.48
N PHE A 271 -26.53 -7.33 -32.65
CA PHE A 271 -25.69 -6.86 -33.75
C PHE A 271 -25.34 -7.96 -34.77
N LEU A 272 -26.10 -9.07 -34.79
CA LEU A 272 -25.82 -10.22 -35.64
C LEU A 272 -25.63 -9.86 -37.11
N GLN A 273 -26.52 -9.04 -37.68
CA GLN A 273 -26.43 -8.61 -39.08
C GLN A 273 -25.12 -7.85 -39.37
N ALA A 274 -24.68 -6.98 -38.48
CA ALA A 274 -23.41 -6.27 -38.64
C ALA A 274 -22.21 -7.23 -38.57
N HIS A 275 -22.25 -8.20 -37.65
CA HIS A 275 -21.22 -9.24 -37.54
C HIS A 275 -21.15 -10.12 -38.78
N LEU A 276 -22.31 -10.55 -39.31
CA LEU A 276 -22.42 -11.32 -40.55
C LEU A 276 -21.82 -10.57 -41.73
N LEU A 277 -22.15 -9.29 -41.90
CA LEU A 277 -21.60 -8.47 -42.98
C LEU A 277 -20.08 -8.38 -42.93
N LYS A 278 -19.49 -8.20 -41.74
CA LYS A 278 -18.03 -8.19 -41.57
C LYS A 278 -17.41 -9.53 -42.00
N VAL A 279 -17.99 -10.65 -41.57
CA VAL A 279 -17.51 -12.00 -41.94
C VAL A 279 -17.69 -12.27 -43.44
N LEU A 280 -18.84 -11.94 -44.02
CA LEU A 280 -19.12 -12.11 -45.44
C LEU A 280 -18.20 -11.26 -46.32
N LYS A 281 -17.86 -10.03 -45.91
CA LYS A 281 -16.85 -9.19 -46.59
C LYS A 281 -15.47 -9.87 -46.59
N VAL A 282 -15.12 -10.61 -45.54
CA VAL A 282 -13.86 -11.38 -45.47
C VAL A 282 -13.91 -12.63 -46.36
N ILE A 283 -15.02 -13.37 -46.36
CA ILE A 283 -15.20 -14.59 -47.16
C ILE A 283 -15.24 -14.26 -48.67
N HIS A 284 -15.98 -13.21 -49.06
CA HIS A 284 -16.28 -12.86 -50.46
C HIS A 284 -15.49 -11.64 -50.95
N LYS A 285 -14.27 -11.42 -50.43
CA LYS A 285 -13.41 -10.22 -50.53
C LYS A 285 -13.26 -9.54 -51.91
N LYS A 286 -13.66 -10.18 -53.02
CA LYS A 286 -13.61 -9.64 -54.41
C LYS A 286 -14.82 -10.03 -55.29
N GLY A 287 -15.89 -10.59 -54.72
CA GLY A 287 -16.92 -11.27 -55.50
C GLY A 287 -18.32 -10.66 -55.47
N ARG A 288 -18.61 -9.71 -54.57
CA ARG A 288 -19.97 -9.17 -54.36
C ARG A 288 -19.99 -7.70 -53.95
N SER A 289 -21.05 -6.98 -54.31
CA SER A 289 -21.34 -5.63 -53.81
C SER A 289 -21.82 -5.67 -52.35
N GLU A 290 -21.86 -4.51 -51.68
CA GLU A 290 -22.33 -4.44 -50.29
C GLU A 290 -23.81 -4.81 -50.16
N GLU A 291 -24.63 -4.47 -51.15
CA GLU A 291 -26.06 -4.84 -51.22
C GLU A 291 -26.23 -6.34 -51.36
N GLU A 292 -25.46 -7.00 -52.23
CA GLU A 292 -25.50 -8.46 -52.40
C GLU A 292 -25.08 -9.21 -51.13
N LEU A 293 -24.17 -8.63 -50.34
CA LEU A 293 -23.77 -9.18 -49.04
C LEU A 293 -24.87 -8.99 -47.98
N LYS A 294 -25.60 -7.86 -47.99
CA LYS A 294 -26.75 -7.64 -47.11
C LYS A 294 -27.89 -8.62 -47.42
N GLU A 295 -28.20 -8.83 -48.68
CA GLU A 295 -29.22 -9.82 -49.09
C GLU A 295 -28.81 -11.24 -48.69
N LEU A 296 -27.53 -11.60 -48.87
CA LEU A 296 -27.01 -12.89 -48.46
C LEU A 296 -27.08 -13.07 -46.93
N ALA A 297 -26.73 -12.05 -46.16
CA ALA A 297 -26.83 -12.08 -44.69
C ALA A 297 -28.27 -12.32 -44.22
N GLN A 298 -29.26 -11.65 -44.84
CA GLN A 298 -30.68 -11.89 -44.56
C GLN A 298 -31.14 -13.29 -44.94
N LYS A 299 -30.68 -13.83 -46.08
CA LYS A 299 -31.00 -15.20 -46.49
C LYS A 299 -30.42 -16.24 -45.52
N LEU A 300 -29.17 -16.04 -45.09
CA LEU A 300 -28.50 -16.93 -44.13
C LEU A 300 -29.22 -16.91 -42.77
N GLU A 301 -29.63 -15.74 -42.30
CA GLU A 301 -30.39 -15.62 -41.05
C GLU A 301 -31.75 -16.34 -41.13
N LYS A 302 -32.47 -16.21 -42.25
CA LYS A 302 -33.74 -16.93 -42.47
C LYS A 302 -33.56 -18.45 -42.58
N TYR A 303 -32.43 -18.90 -43.12
CA TYR A 303 -32.12 -20.31 -43.33
C TYR A 303 -31.51 -20.99 -42.08
N ASP A 304 -31.11 -20.20 -41.09
CA ASP A 304 -30.57 -20.70 -39.82
C ASP A 304 -31.68 -21.17 -38.87
N GLU A 305 -32.24 -22.34 -39.15
CA GLU A 305 -33.32 -22.98 -38.39
C GLU A 305 -33.03 -23.15 -36.88
N HIS A 306 -31.75 -23.12 -36.48
CA HIS A 306 -31.31 -23.45 -35.11
C HIS A 306 -30.65 -22.26 -34.37
N GLY A 307 -30.63 -21.07 -34.99
CA GLY A 307 -29.99 -19.88 -34.41
C GLY A 307 -28.49 -20.06 -34.14
N LYS A 308 -27.79 -20.88 -34.94
CA LYS A 308 -26.36 -21.14 -34.79
C LYS A 308 -25.50 -19.91 -35.11
N LEU A 309 -25.97 -19.03 -36.01
CA LEU A 309 -25.29 -17.77 -36.33
C LEU A 309 -25.25 -16.85 -35.10
N ALA A 310 -26.37 -16.77 -34.39
CA ALA A 310 -26.55 -15.92 -33.21
C ALA A 310 -25.71 -16.38 -32.00
N LYS A 311 -25.47 -17.69 -31.87
CA LYS A 311 -24.63 -18.30 -30.82
C LYS A 311 -23.12 -18.16 -31.06
N ALA A 312 -22.71 -17.75 -32.26
CA ALA A 312 -21.30 -17.61 -32.59
C ALA A 312 -20.76 -16.26 -32.05
N GLN A 313 -19.99 -16.33 -30.96
CA GLN A 313 -19.47 -15.16 -30.25
C GLN A 313 -18.16 -14.59 -30.83
N ASP A 314 -17.60 -15.23 -31.87
CA ASP A 314 -16.37 -14.83 -32.56
C ASP A 314 -16.49 -15.07 -34.09
N ALA A 315 -15.70 -14.32 -34.86
CA ALA A 315 -15.51 -14.44 -36.30
C ALA A 315 -15.20 -15.86 -36.76
N ARG A 316 -14.36 -16.63 -36.05
CA ARG A 316 -14.01 -18.00 -36.49
C ARG A 316 -15.21 -18.97 -36.42
N PRO A 317 -15.91 -19.13 -35.28
CA PRO A 317 -17.16 -19.88 -35.23
C PRO A 317 -18.19 -19.37 -36.25
N LEU A 318 -18.38 -18.04 -36.37
CA LEU A 318 -19.37 -17.47 -37.28
C LEU A 318 -19.04 -17.80 -38.74
N THR A 319 -17.77 -17.73 -39.13
CA THR A 319 -17.29 -18.11 -40.46
C THR A 319 -17.60 -19.57 -40.78
N ASN A 320 -17.42 -20.47 -39.82
CA ASN A 320 -17.71 -21.89 -40.02
C ASN A 320 -19.21 -22.13 -40.23
N VAL A 321 -20.07 -21.48 -39.44
CA VAL A 321 -21.53 -21.58 -39.59
C VAL A 321 -21.97 -21.01 -40.93
N VAL A 322 -21.48 -19.83 -41.32
CA VAL A 322 -21.77 -19.22 -42.62
C VAL A 322 -21.41 -20.15 -43.78
N LYS A 323 -20.18 -20.70 -43.78
CA LYS A 323 -19.75 -21.63 -44.85
C LYS A 323 -20.61 -22.90 -44.91
N TYR A 324 -21.00 -23.44 -43.75
CA TYR A 324 -21.87 -24.61 -43.67
C TYR A 324 -23.26 -24.31 -44.28
N LEU A 325 -23.87 -23.18 -43.90
CA LEU A 325 -25.17 -22.78 -44.42
C LEU A 325 -25.10 -22.48 -45.93
N GLU A 326 -24.08 -21.78 -46.41
CA GLU A 326 -23.88 -21.54 -47.85
C GLU A 326 -23.72 -22.84 -48.66
N ALA A 327 -23.01 -23.84 -48.10
CA ALA A 327 -22.85 -25.13 -48.75
C ALA A 327 -24.19 -25.91 -48.80
N LYS A 328 -24.95 -25.89 -47.70
CA LYS A 328 -26.28 -26.53 -47.62
C LYS A 328 -27.25 -25.90 -48.64
N MET A 329 -27.27 -24.56 -48.74
CA MET A 329 -28.08 -23.83 -49.72
C MET A 329 -27.71 -24.13 -51.19
N LYS A 330 -26.45 -24.47 -51.49
CA LYS A 330 -26.00 -24.87 -52.84
C LYS A 330 -26.31 -26.33 -53.18
N GLY A 331 -26.51 -27.18 -52.16
CA GLY A 331 -26.79 -28.61 -52.32
C GLY A 331 -28.27 -28.96 -52.40
N GLU A 332 -29.18 -28.03 -52.09
CA GLU A 332 -30.61 -28.24 -52.27
C GLU A 332 -31.02 -27.96 -53.73
N PRO A 333 -31.67 -28.92 -54.43
CA PRO A 333 -32.16 -28.69 -55.77
C PRO A 333 -33.28 -27.65 -55.71
N SER A 334 -33.11 -26.55 -56.45
CA SER A 334 -34.16 -25.58 -56.73
C SER A 334 -35.40 -26.31 -57.26
N SER A 335 -36.44 -26.42 -56.43
CA SER A 335 -37.74 -26.99 -56.78
C SER A 335 -38.60 -26.00 -57.55
#